data_AF-A0A452ZGP3-F1
#
_entry.id   AF-A0A452ZGP3-F1
#
_cell.length_a   1.000
_cell.length_b   1.000
_cell.length_c   1.000
_cell.angle_alpha   90.00
_cell.angle_beta   90.00
_cell.angle_gamma   90.00
#
_symmetry.space_group_name_H-M   'P 1'
#
loop_
_entity.id
_entity.type
_entity.pdbx_description
1 polymer ?
#
loop_
_entity_poly.entity_id
_entity_poly.type
_entity_poly.pdbx_seq_one_letter_code
_entity_poly.pdbx_strand_id
1 'polypeptide(L)'
;CCDAGGDDEYEYAMLETLVARGESAPVGAPRFDGKDFETWQALMKIRLQAYSLLVWDIVETGFSCVDEANPSALELRSIHCNAQAMNAIYCALSDDYLCRIWQYESAKEAWDALQAMHEDTPIVRELKVKQLRERMKLFAWRKHESPHDMFGRLETLAIKMKRLGCEEVTDSYVVEKMLRAMTPRSSTFVTVIRQRLNFEELTPLDVLHSFINYDMRQEESRIMRGYAAKEDTVAWSEPAYDAWCSGEVPCFDGTHYLSWQRRMKFYLLSIDPLLWRIVETGFSCVDKANPTALEKRNRQYNSVAIWALGNALSRDQFMRICYYKSAKEIWNALRKFNEAVRESKLGYLRIDMDRFALGKHESPSDMYARLNNLVNEMKGLGCKEMTDSYVVRKMLRAMTPRYPKLVFLIREKPNFELLTPLDVLATFLLYDMEQKESKIMSGYASPRSSKKVNAAFKAQASPSGGIKR
;
A
#
# COMPACT_ATOMS: atom_id res chain seq x y z
N CYS A 1 -45.55 16.60 -47.57
CA CYS A 1 -44.14 16.68 -47.96
C CYS A 1 -43.42 17.62 -47.00
N CYS A 2 -42.78 17.08 -45.97
CA CYS A 2 -41.65 17.71 -45.29
C CYS A 2 -40.68 16.56 -44.98
N ASP A 3 -39.45 16.70 -45.46
CA ASP A 3 -38.39 15.69 -45.52
C ASP A 3 -37.94 15.18 -44.14
N ALA A 4 -37.82 13.85 -44.04
CA ALA A 4 -37.04 13.15 -43.03
C ALA A 4 -36.00 12.32 -43.81
N GLY A 5 -34.79 12.85 -43.97
CA GLY A 5 -33.74 12.24 -44.76
C GLY A 5 -32.36 12.80 -44.41
N GLY A 6 -32.01 12.79 -43.13
CA GLY A 6 -30.74 13.37 -42.66
C GLY A 6 -29.95 12.58 -41.61
N ASP A 7 -30.52 11.54 -41.00
CA ASP A 7 -29.85 10.84 -39.89
C ASP A 7 -29.16 9.52 -40.30
N ASP A 8 -29.52 8.91 -41.44
CA ASP A 8 -28.97 7.62 -41.87
C ASP A 8 -27.59 7.73 -42.55
N GLU A 9 -27.22 8.92 -43.03
CA GLU A 9 -25.97 9.15 -43.77
C GLU A 9 -24.75 9.30 -42.83
N TYR A 10 -24.98 9.71 -41.56
CA TYR A 10 -23.92 9.85 -40.55
C TYR A 10 -23.55 8.52 -39.87
N GLU A 11 -24.50 7.57 -39.72
CA GLU A 11 -24.19 6.24 -39.16
C GLU A 11 -23.45 5.34 -40.15
N TYR A 12 -23.73 5.45 -41.46
CA TYR A 12 -22.98 4.73 -42.50
C TYR A 12 -21.54 5.24 -42.67
N ALA A 13 -21.31 6.56 -42.55
CA ALA A 13 -19.98 7.15 -42.66
C ALA A 13 -19.03 6.77 -41.51
N MET A 14 -19.56 6.49 -40.32
CA MET A 14 -18.77 6.02 -39.18
C MET A 14 -18.42 4.52 -39.28
N LEU A 15 -19.18 3.75 -40.08
CA LEU A 15 -18.91 2.34 -40.36
C LEU A 15 -17.88 2.17 -41.49
N GLU A 16 -17.90 3.01 -42.54
CA GLU A 16 -16.89 2.96 -43.62
C GLU A 16 -15.48 3.38 -43.15
N THR A 17 -15.38 4.28 -42.17
CA THR A 17 -14.09 4.72 -41.63
C THR A 17 -13.38 3.66 -40.78
N LEU A 18 -14.09 2.61 -40.33
CA LEU A 18 -13.51 1.49 -39.58
C LEU A 18 -13.00 0.35 -40.48
N VAL A 19 -13.39 0.31 -41.76
CA VAL A 19 -12.97 -0.73 -42.72
C VAL A 19 -11.70 -0.30 -43.50
N ALA A 20 -11.37 1.00 -43.52
CA ALA A 20 -10.26 1.52 -44.32
C ALA A 20 -8.87 1.47 -43.66
N ARG A 21 -8.74 1.01 -42.41
CA ARG A 21 -7.42 0.76 -41.79
C ARG A 21 -7.16 -0.74 -41.71
N GLY A 22 -6.40 -1.23 -42.68
CA GLY A 22 -5.75 -2.54 -42.64
C GLY A 22 -4.69 -2.63 -41.56
N GLU A 23 -5.10 -2.49 -40.30
CA GLU A 23 -4.29 -2.76 -39.12
C GLU A 23 -4.95 -3.92 -38.35
N SER A 24 -4.15 -4.94 -38.07
CA SER A 24 -4.49 -6.11 -37.25
C SER A 24 -5.37 -5.74 -36.05
N ALA A 25 -6.48 -6.47 -35.89
CA ALA A 25 -7.40 -6.59 -34.75
C ALA A 25 -7.38 -5.46 -33.68
N PRO A 26 -8.54 -4.86 -33.35
CA PRO A 26 -8.60 -3.75 -32.39
C PRO A 26 -7.94 -4.12 -31.04
N VAL A 27 -6.94 -3.31 -30.66
CA VAL A 27 -6.12 -3.44 -29.45
C VAL A 27 -7.01 -3.70 -28.24
N GLY A 28 -6.93 -4.91 -27.68
CA GLY A 28 -7.59 -5.28 -26.40
C GLY A 28 -8.40 -6.58 -26.38
N ALA A 29 -8.47 -7.38 -27.45
CA ALA A 29 -9.10 -8.70 -27.39
C ALA A 29 -8.26 -9.68 -26.53
N PRO A 30 -8.86 -10.41 -25.55
CA PRO A 30 -8.16 -11.46 -24.82
C PRO A 30 -7.87 -12.59 -25.80
N ARG A 31 -6.62 -12.68 -26.27
CA ARG A 31 -6.20 -13.73 -27.20
C ARG A 31 -6.05 -15.04 -26.44
N PHE A 32 -6.67 -16.11 -26.94
CA PHE A 32 -6.49 -17.45 -26.43
C PHE A 32 -5.28 -18.11 -27.11
N ASP A 33 -4.31 -18.53 -26.31
CA ASP A 33 -3.08 -19.20 -26.76
C ASP A 33 -3.07 -20.71 -26.41
N GLY A 34 -4.22 -21.24 -25.98
CA GLY A 34 -4.36 -22.64 -25.54
C GLY A 34 -4.04 -22.88 -24.06
N LYS A 35 -3.61 -21.86 -23.30
CA LYS A 35 -3.37 -21.97 -21.85
C LYS A 35 -4.43 -21.26 -21.03
N ASP A 36 -4.67 -21.78 -19.83
CA ASP A 36 -5.56 -21.20 -18.83
C ASP A 36 -6.94 -20.79 -19.40
N PHE A 37 -7.60 -21.73 -20.09
CA PHE A 37 -8.93 -21.54 -20.70
C PHE A 37 -9.94 -20.91 -19.73
N GLU A 38 -9.92 -21.28 -18.46
CA GLU A 38 -10.76 -20.69 -17.41
C GLU A 38 -10.59 -19.15 -17.27
N THR A 39 -9.34 -18.68 -17.40
CA THR A 39 -9.01 -17.25 -17.28
C THR A 39 -9.40 -16.50 -18.54
N TRP A 40 -9.15 -17.09 -19.71
CA TRP A 40 -9.62 -16.56 -20.98
C TRP A 40 -11.15 -16.48 -21.03
N GLN A 41 -11.84 -17.55 -20.62
CA GLN A 41 -13.30 -17.64 -20.58
C GLN A 41 -13.91 -16.54 -19.72
N ALA A 42 -13.35 -16.29 -18.52
CA ALA A 42 -13.81 -15.22 -17.64
C ALA A 42 -13.61 -13.82 -18.27
N LEU A 43 -12.45 -13.57 -18.89
CA LEU A 43 -12.17 -12.30 -19.57
C LEU A 43 -13.05 -12.10 -20.80
N MET A 44 -13.31 -13.16 -21.56
CA MET A 44 -14.16 -13.13 -22.74
C MET A 44 -15.62 -12.86 -22.38
N LYS A 45 -16.13 -13.50 -21.32
CA LYS A 45 -17.47 -13.21 -20.78
C LYS A 45 -17.62 -11.72 -20.42
N ILE A 46 -16.62 -11.14 -19.74
CA ILE A 46 -16.61 -9.72 -19.38
C ILE A 46 -16.60 -8.83 -20.63
N ARG A 47 -15.82 -9.21 -21.66
CA ARG A 47 -15.75 -8.47 -22.93
C ARG A 47 -17.07 -8.47 -23.69
N LEU A 48 -17.72 -9.62 -23.81
CA LEU A 48 -19.02 -9.75 -24.49
C LEU A 48 -20.10 -8.93 -23.76
N GLN A 49 -20.10 -8.97 -22.42
CA GLN A 49 -20.97 -8.13 -21.60
C GLN A 49 -20.67 -6.63 -21.75
N ALA A 50 -19.41 -6.26 -21.98
CA ALA A 50 -19.01 -4.87 -22.23
C ALA A 50 -19.45 -4.34 -23.60
N TYR A 51 -19.57 -5.20 -24.61
CA TYR A 51 -20.19 -4.84 -25.90
C TYR A 51 -21.69 -4.62 -25.76
N SER A 52 -22.39 -5.59 -25.17
CA SER A 52 -23.82 -5.48 -24.84
C SER A 52 -24.24 -6.65 -23.96
N LEU A 53 -25.15 -6.41 -23.01
CA LEU A 53 -25.72 -7.48 -22.19
C LEU A 53 -26.53 -8.49 -23.03
N LEU A 54 -27.14 -8.03 -24.14
CA LEU A 54 -27.89 -8.89 -25.07
C LEU A 54 -26.97 -9.82 -25.87
N VAL A 55 -25.72 -9.44 -26.09
CA VAL A 55 -24.72 -10.27 -26.78
C VAL A 55 -24.33 -11.46 -25.91
N TRP A 56 -24.16 -11.27 -24.59
CA TRP A 56 -23.92 -12.39 -23.67
C TRP A 56 -25.17 -13.27 -23.49
N ASP A 57 -26.36 -12.67 -23.43
CA ASP A 57 -27.62 -13.41 -23.31
C ASP A 57 -27.82 -14.41 -24.47
N ILE A 58 -27.46 -14.02 -25.69
CA ILE A 58 -27.47 -14.91 -26.86
C ILE A 58 -26.44 -16.04 -26.76
N VAL A 59 -25.27 -15.78 -26.20
CA VAL A 59 -24.23 -16.80 -25.99
C VAL A 59 -24.67 -17.83 -24.96
N GLU A 60 -25.44 -17.43 -23.93
CA GLU A 60 -25.91 -18.31 -22.86
C GLU A 60 -27.20 -19.04 -23.21
N THR A 61 -28.19 -18.34 -23.77
CA THR A 61 -29.52 -18.88 -24.05
C THR A 61 -29.68 -19.39 -25.49
N GLY A 62 -28.93 -18.83 -26.44
CA GLY A 62 -29.06 -19.08 -27.88
C GLY A 62 -29.92 -18.02 -28.55
N PHE A 63 -29.85 -17.93 -29.87
CA PHE A 63 -30.82 -17.14 -30.65
C PHE A 63 -31.78 -18.08 -31.40
N SER A 64 -32.99 -17.60 -31.65
CA SER A 64 -33.96 -18.28 -32.52
C SER A 64 -34.54 -17.26 -33.49
N CYS A 65 -34.53 -17.60 -34.78
CA CYS A 65 -35.23 -16.86 -35.83
C CYS A 65 -36.24 -17.83 -36.44
N VAL A 66 -37.52 -17.45 -36.44
CA VAL A 66 -38.60 -18.35 -36.87
C VAL A 66 -38.85 -18.24 -38.39
N ASP A 67 -38.53 -17.07 -38.97
CA ASP A 67 -38.66 -16.80 -40.40
C ASP A 67 -37.45 -16.01 -40.93
N GLU A 68 -36.50 -16.71 -41.55
CA GLU A 68 -35.29 -16.12 -42.15
C GLU A 68 -35.62 -15.20 -43.35
N ALA A 69 -36.80 -15.35 -43.97
CA ALA A 69 -37.17 -14.61 -45.17
C ALA A 69 -37.80 -13.23 -44.87
N ASN A 70 -38.37 -13.04 -43.67
CA ASN A 70 -38.92 -11.75 -43.24
C ASN A 70 -38.83 -11.55 -41.72
N PRO A 71 -37.62 -11.36 -41.18
CA PRO A 71 -37.40 -11.25 -39.74
C PRO A 71 -38.03 -9.98 -39.17
N SER A 72 -38.68 -10.10 -38.01
CA SER A 72 -39.13 -8.94 -37.24
C SER A 72 -37.94 -8.10 -36.75
N ALA A 73 -38.18 -6.84 -36.39
CA ALA A 73 -37.14 -5.96 -35.85
C ALA A 73 -36.43 -6.51 -34.58
N LEU A 74 -37.12 -7.37 -33.83
CA LEU A 74 -36.56 -8.09 -32.67
C LEU A 74 -35.65 -9.24 -33.10
N GLU A 75 -36.03 -10.00 -34.13
CA GLU A 75 -35.21 -11.09 -34.68
C GLU A 75 -33.96 -10.57 -35.40
N LEU A 76 -34.08 -9.47 -36.15
CA LEU A 76 -32.94 -8.76 -36.74
C LEU A 76 -31.93 -8.31 -35.68
N ARG A 77 -32.41 -7.83 -34.54
CA ARG A 77 -31.55 -7.44 -33.41
C ARG A 77 -30.83 -8.64 -32.79
N SER A 78 -31.51 -9.77 -32.66
CA SER A 78 -30.92 -11.01 -32.17
C SER A 78 -29.88 -11.58 -33.13
N ILE A 79 -30.14 -11.57 -34.44
CA ILE A 79 -29.18 -11.99 -35.47
C ILE A 79 -27.93 -11.10 -35.42
N HIS A 80 -28.12 -9.78 -35.30
CA HIS A 80 -27.01 -8.84 -35.18
C HIS A 80 -26.16 -9.09 -33.92
N CYS A 81 -26.78 -9.32 -32.77
CA CYS A 81 -26.07 -9.62 -31.53
C CYS A 81 -25.36 -10.99 -31.57
N ASN A 82 -25.91 -11.99 -32.27
CA ASN A 82 -25.22 -13.27 -32.53
C ASN A 82 -23.96 -13.04 -33.39
N ALA A 83 -24.06 -12.26 -34.48
CA ALA A 83 -22.93 -11.93 -35.33
C ALA A 83 -21.83 -11.15 -34.57
N GLN A 84 -22.22 -10.23 -33.68
CA GLN A 84 -21.29 -9.53 -32.80
C GLN A 84 -20.56 -10.46 -31.82
N ALA A 85 -21.29 -11.41 -31.22
CA ALA A 85 -20.70 -12.42 -30.35
C ALA A 85 -19.70 -13.32 -31.11
N MET A 86 -20.11 -13.82 -32.27
CA MET A 86 -19.26 -14.66 -33.14
C MET A 86 -17.98 -13.93 -33.54
N ASN A 87 -18.08 -12.68 -33.99
CA ASN A 87 -16.92 -11.88 -34.37
C ASN A 87 -15.96 -11.66 -33.18
N ALA A 88 -16.49 -11.41 -31.98
CA ALA A 88 -15.68 -11.23 -30.78
C ALA A 88 -14.98 -12.52 -30.32
N ILE A 89 -15.65 -13.68 -30.45
CA ILE A 89 -15.07 -15.00 -30.16
C ILE A 89 -14.00 -15.33 -31.20
N TYR A 90 -14.27 -15.13 -32.49
CA TYR A 90 -13.33 -15.45 -33.56
C TYR A 90 -12.07 -14.58 -33.51
N CYS A 91 -12.21 -13.26 -33.32
CA CYS A 91 -11.06 -12.36 -33.18
C CYS A 91 -10.16 -12.67 -31.98
N ALA A 92 -10.63 -13.49 -31.04
CA ALA A 92 -9.94 -13.79 -29.80
C ALA A 92 -9.28 -15.17 -29.77
N LEU A 93 -9.53 -16.03 -30.76
CA LEU A 93 -8.96 -17.37 -30.82
C LEU A 93 -7.76 -17.39 -31.76
N SER A 94 -6.85 -18.34 -31.55
CA SER A 94 -5.81 -18.64 -32.53
C SER A 94 -6.36 -19.51 -33.66
N ASP A 95 -5.68 -19.51 -34.80
CA ASP A 95 -6.06 -20.26 -36.01
C ASP A 95 -6.38 -21.74 -35.73
N ASP A 96 -5.59 -22.39 -34.87
CA ASP A 96 -5.81 -23.80 -34.45
C ASP A 96 -7.16 -24.06 -33.76
N TYR A 97 -7.67 -23.09 -33.00
CA TYR A 97 -8.96 -23.20 -32.31
C TYR A 97 -10.11 -22.70 -33.19
N LEU A 98 -9.85 -21.71 -34.05
CA LEU A 98 -10.79 -21.23 -35.06
C LEU A 98 -11.24 -22.37 -35.98
N CYS A 99 -10.31 -23.18 -36.49
CA CYS A 99 -10.65 -24.33 -37.36
C CYS A 99 -11.58 -25.36 -36.69
N ARG A 100 -11.61 -25.42 -35.35
CA ARG A 100 -12.45 -26.38 -34.60
C ARG A 100 -13.87 -25.88 -34.37
N ILE A 101 -14.07 -24.57 -34.41
CA ILE A 101 -15.38 -23.96 -34.15
C ILE A 101 -16.00 -23.29 -35.38
N TRP A 102 -15.26 -23.18 -36.49
CA TRP A 102 -15.71 -22.55 -37.74
C TRP A 102 -17.04 -23.08 -38.27
N GLN A 103 -17.34 -24.36 -38.02
CA GLN A 103 -18.55 -25.03 -38.48
C GLN A 103 -19.84 -24.61 -37.74
N TYR A 104 -19.73 -23.87 -36.63
CA TYR A 104 -20.88 -23.43 -35.84
C TYR A 104 -21.35 -22.05 -36.31
N GLU A 105 -22.64 -21.91 -36.56
CA GLU A 105 -23.26 -20.65 -37.01
C GLU A 105 -23.81 -19.83 -35.83
N SER A 106 -23.97 -20.47 -34.67
CA SER A 106 -24.44 -19.87 -33.43
C SER A 106 -23.30 -19.62 -32.44
N ALA A 107 -23.28 -18.43 -31.85
CA ALA A 107 -22.33 -18.07 -30.80
C ALA A 107 -22.42 -18.99 -29.58
N LYS A 108 -23.62 -19.51 -29.29
CA LYS A 108 -23.84 -20.48 -28.23
C LYS A 108 -23.18 -21.82 -28.53
N GLU A 109 -23.41 -22.36 -29.73
CA GLU A 109 -22.82 -23.64 -30.12
C GLU A 109 -21.29 -23.58 -30.18
N ALA A 110 -20.75 -22.47 -30.71
CA ALA A 110 -19.32 -22.21 -30.70
C ALA A 110 -18.75 -22.12 -29.27
N TRP A 111 -19.47 -21.47 -28.36
CA TRP A 111 -19.08 -21.34 -26.95
C TRP A 111 -19.14 -22.67 -26.18
N ASP A 112 -20.21 -23.45 -26.37
CA ASP A 112 -20.40 -24.75 -25.74
C ASP A 112 -19.36 -25.76 -26.24
N ALA A 113 -19.01 -25.73 -27.53
CA ALA A 113 -17.95 -26.56 -28.09
C ALA A 113 -16.58 -26.22 -27.48
N LEU A 114 -16.26 -24.93 -27.29
CA LEU A 114 -15.04 -24.50 -26.60
C LEU A 114 -15.02 -24.98 -25.14
N GLN A 115 -16.14 -24.89 -24.44
CA GLN A 115 -16.27 -25.40 -23.08
C GLN A 115 -16.02 -26.90 -23.01
N ALA A 116 -16.67 -27.68 -23.87
CA ALA A 116 -16.54 -29.14 -23.89
C ALA A 116 -15.09 -29.60 -24.22
N MET A 117 -14.38 -28.89 -25.09
CA MET A 117 -12.98 -29.19 -25.42
C MET A 117 -12.01 -28.97 -24.25
N HIS A 118 -12.36 -28.09 -23.31
CA HIS A 118 -11.53 -27.72 -22.17
C HIS A 118 -12.08 -28.19 -20.83
N GLU A 119 -13.19 -28.91 -20.83
CA GLU A 119 -13.72 -29.54 -19.64
C GLU A 119 -12.78 -30.69 -19.22
N ASP A 120 -12.14 -30.54 -18.07
CA ASP A 120 -11.27 -31.58 -17.53
C ASP A 120 -12.07 -32.85 -17.27
N THR A 121 -11.61 -33.99 -17.83
CA THR A 121 -12.10 -35.31 -17.44
C THR A 121 -11.97 -35.49 -15.92
N PRO A 122 -12.87 -36.25 -15.26
CA PRO A 122 -12.82 -36.45 -13.81
C PRO A 122 -11.47 -36.98 -13.33
N ILE A 123 -10.80 -37.80 -14.16
CA ILE A 123 -9.46 -38.35 -13.90
C ILE A 123 -8.40 -37.23 -13.87
N VAL A 124 -8.39 -36.34 -14.85
CA VAL A 124 -7.45 -35.21 -14.91
C VAL A 124 -7.69 -34.25 -13.76
N ARG A 125 -8.95 -34.00 -13.41
CA ARG A 125 -9.35 -33.17 -12.26
C ARG A 125 -8.80 -33.73 -10.96
N GLU A 126 -8.95 -35.04 -10.73
CA GLU A 126 -8.42 -35.73 -9.55
C GLU A 126 -6.88 -35.66 -9.48
N LEU A 127 -6.19 -35.82 -10.62
CA LEU A 127 -4.73 -35.68 -10.68
C LEU A 127 -4.26 -34.26 -10.37
N LYS A 128 -4.94 -33.23 -10.89
CA LYS A 128 -4.66 -31.82 -10.57
C LYS A 128 -4.86 -31.53 -9.08
N VAL A 129 -5.94 -32.05 -8.48
CA VAL A 129 -6.20 -31.94 -7.03
C VAL A 129 -5.09 -32.61 -6.22
N LYS A 130 -4.68 -33.84 -6.57
CA LYS A 130 -3.58 -34.54 -5.90
C LYS A 130 -2.27 -33.75 -5.98
N GLN A 131 -1.92 -33.25 -7.16
CA GLN A 131 -0.72 -32.43 -7.33
C GLN A 131 -0.76 -31.13 -6.51
N LEU A 132 -1.92 -30.45 -6.45
CA LEU A 132 -2.09 -29.25 -5.66
C LEU A 132 -2.04 -29.52 -4.16
N ARG A 133 -2.61 -30.64 -3.67
CA ARG A 133 -2.46 -31.08 -2.28
C ARG A 133 -0.99 -31.29 -1.91
N GLU A 134 -0.22 -31.94 -2.78
CA GLU A 134 1.22 -32.14 -2.53
C GLU A 134 1.98 -30.81 -2.51
N ARG A 135 1.69 -29.89 -3.44
CA ARG A 135 2.27 -28.54 -3.42
C ARG A 135 1.90 -27.74 -2.16
N MET A 136 0.67 -27.90 -1.66
CA MET A 136 0.20 -27.27 -0.43
C MET A 136 0.85 -27.89 0.82
N LYS A 137 1.13 -29.19 0.82
CA LYS A 137 1.87 -29.87 1.90
C LYS A 137 3.33 -29.42 1.97
N LEU A 138 3.97 -29.28 0.82
CA LEU A 138 5.38 -28.88 0.69
C LEU A 138 5.57 -27.36 0.67
N PHE A 139 4.51 -26.59 0.92
CA PHE A 139 4.59 -25.13 0.91
C PHE A 139 5.55 -24.64 1.99
N ALA A 140 6.53 -23.83 1.56
CA ALA A 140 7.54 -23.25 2.43
C ALA A 140 7.83 -21.80 1.99
N TRP A 141 8.24 -21.01 2.96
CA TRP A 141 8.73 -19.65 2.72
C TRP A 141 10.17 -19.70 2.17
N ARG A 142 10.39 -19.10 1.00
CA ARG A 142 11.69 -19.02 0.34
C ARG A 142 12.59 -17.94 0.96
N LYS A 143 13.92 -18.08 0.79
CA LYS A 143 14.93 -17.21 1.44
C LYS A 143 14.85 -15.72 1.05
N HIS A 144 14.58 -15.42 -0.23
CA HIS A 144 14.55 -14.05 -0.77
C HIS A 144 13.13 -13.55 -1.11
N GLU A 145 12.13 -14.17 -0.51
CA GLU A 145 10.72 -13.86 -0.77
C GLU A 145 10.18 -12.95 0.33
N SER A 146 9.45 -11.89 -0.05
CA SER A 146 8.82 -11.01 0.94
C SER A 146 7.63 -11.72 1.63
N PRO A 147 7.20 -11.26 2.82
CA PRO A 147 6.00 -11.80 3.47
C PRO A 147 4.76 -11.71 2.56
N HIS A 148 4.66 -10.64 1.75
CA HIS A 148 3.58 -10.43 0.79
C HIS A 148 3.60 -11.44 -0.35
N ASP A 149 4.77 -11.67 -0.96
CA ASP A 149 4.92 -12.62 -2.06
C ASP A 149 4.59 -14.06 -1.63
N MET A 150 5.07 -14.44 -0.44
CA MET A 150 4.80 -15.75 0.15
C MET A 150 3.30 -15.94 0.39
N PHE A 151 2.62 -14.93 0.94
CA PHE A 151 1.17 -14.96 1.12
C PHE A 151 0.43 -15.11 -0.23
N GLY A 152 0.80 -14.32 -1.25
CA GLY A 152 0.17 -14.39 -2.57
C GLY A 152 0.31 -15.76 -3.25
N ARG A 153 1.45 -16.44 -3.09
CA ARG A 153 1.61 -17.82 -3.58
C ARG A 153 0.73 -18.82 -2.84
N LEU A 154 0.62 -18.69 -1.52
CA LEU A 154 -0.22 -19.56 -0.69
C LEU A 154 -1.70 -19.39 -1.05
N GLU A 155 -2.14 -18.15 -1.19
CA GLU A 155 -3.51 -17.80 -1.57
C GLU A 155 -3.87 -18.30 -2.97
N THR A 156 -2.96 -18.15 -3.94
CA THR A 156 -3.14 -18.69 -5.30
C THR A 156 -3.34 -20.21 -5.29
N LEU A 157 -2.59 -20.93 -4.46
CA LEU A 157 -2.77 -22.39 -4.30
C LEU A 157 -4.11 -22.72 -3.66
N ALA A 158 -4.50 -21.99 -2.61
CA ALA A 158 -5.78 -22.17 -1.93
C ALA A 158 -6.98 -21.93 -2.87
N ILE A 159 -6.95 -20.87 -3.68
CA ILE A 159 -7.99 -20.56 -4.67
C ILE A 159 -8.08 -21.65 -5.74
N LYS A 160 -6.94 -22.11 -6.28
CA LYS A 160 -6.92 -23.21 -7.26
C LYS A 160 -7.51 -24.50 -6.70
N MET A 161 -7.27 -24.80 -5.43
CA MET A 161 -7.86 -25.95 -4.76
C MET A 161 -9.38 -25.79 -4.52
N LYS A 162 -9.83 -24.60 -4.07
CA LYS A 162 -11.28 -24.31 -3.89
C LYS A 162 -12.05 -24.46 -5.21
N ARG A 163 -11.49 -23.97 -6.32
CA ARG A 163 -12.11 -24.07 -7.66
C ARG A 163 -12.32 -25.50 -8.14
N LEU A 164 -11.43 -26.42 -7.78
CA LEU A 164 -11.55 -27.83 -8.11
C LEU A 164 -12.48 -28.59 -7.13
N GLY A 165 -13.20 -27.89 -6.26
CA GLY A 165 -14.16 -28.46 -5.32
C GLY A 165 -13.57 -28.99 -4.01
N CYS A 166 -12.35 -28.58 -3.62
CA CYS A 166 -11.80 -28.97 -2.31
C CYS A 166 -12.37 -28.08 -1.18
N GLU A 167 -13.37 -28.58 -0.46
CA GLU A 167 -13.97 -27.91 0.71
C GLU A 167 -13.03 -27.87 1.93
N GLU A 168 -11.99 -28.72 1.96
CA GLU A 168 -11.00 -28.78 3.04
C GLU A 168 -10.19 -27.48 3.22
N VAL A 169 -10.21 -26.58 2.23
CA VAL A 169 -9.44 -25.32 2.23
C VAL A 169 -10.24 -24.22 2.95
N THR A 170 -10.30 -24.29 4.27
CA THR A 170 -10.86 -23.23 5.13
C THR A 170 -9.80 -22.17 5.46
N ASP A 171 -10.24 -21.01 5.97
CA ASP A 171 -9.31 -19.95 6.39
C ASP A 171 -8.40 -20.42 7.53
N SER A 172 -8.94 -21.21 8.48
CA SER A 172 -8.17 -21.89 9.52
C SER A 172 -7.11 -22.84 8.96
N TYR A 173 -7.44 -23.63 7.92
CA TYR A 173 -6.48 -24.49 7.23
C TYR A 173 -5.32 -23.67 6.62
N VAL A 174 -5.65 -22.56 5.95
CA VAL A 174 -4.64 -21.69 5.32
C VAL A 174 -3.77 -20.99 6.38
N VAL A 175 -4.35 -20.56 7.50
CA VAL A 175 -3.62 -19.98 8.65
C VAL A 175 -2.61 -20.98 9.21
N GLU A 176 -3.01 -22.22 9.47
CA GLU A 176 -2.07 -23.24 9.98
C GLU A 176 -0.95 -23.53 8.99
N LYS A 177 -1.25 -23.57 7.68
CA LYS A 177 -0.21 -23.71 6.64
C LYS A 177 0.75 -22.51 6.62
N MET A 178 0.23 -21.31 6.75
CA MET A 178 1.02 -20.08 6.80
C MET A 178 1.95 -20.07 8.03
N LEU A 179 1.43 -20.39 9.21
CA LEU A 179 2.20 -20.45 10.46
C LEU A 179 3.29 -21.53 10.42
N ARG A 180 2.98 -22.70 9.84
CA ARG A 180 3.98 -23.76 9.63
C ARG A 180 5.10 -23.31 8.70
N ALA A 181 4.80 -22.57 7.63
CA ALA A 181 5.80 -22.01 6.73
C ALA A 181 6.64 -20.90 7.37
N MET A 182 6.07 -20.15 8.33
CA MET A 182 6.76 -19.09 9.08
C MET A 182 7.62 -19.60 10.24
N THR A 183 7.32 -20.78 10.78
CA THR A 183 7.99 -21.37 11.96
C THR A 183 9.52 -21.41 11.84
N PRO A 184 10.13 -21.82 10.70
CA PRO A 184 11.58 -21.85 10.57
C PRO A 184 12.26 -20.47 10.64
N ARG A 185 11.52 -19.39 10.32
CA ARG A 185 12.06 -18.02 10.27
C ARG A 185 11.80 -17.25 11.56
N SER A 186 10.65 -17.48 12.19
CA SER A 186 10.31 -16.90 13.49
C SER A 186 9.41 -17.83 14.29
N SER A 187 10.03 -18.68 15.12
CA SER A 187 9.30 -19.54 16.05
C SER A 187 8.56 -18.72 17.12
N THR A 188 9.16 -17.63 17.59
CA THR A 188 8.60 -16.73 18.59
C THR A 188 7.32 -16.05 18.12
N PHE A 189 7.25 -15.62 16.85
CA PHE A 189 6.03 -15.07 16.29
C PHE A 189 4.90 -16.09 16.28
N VAL A 190 5.18 -17.31 15.81
CA VAL A 190 4.18 -18.38 15.71
C VAL A 190 3.60 -18.73 17.09
N THR A 191 4.43 -18.77 18.13
CA THR A 191 3.94 -18.96 19.51
C THR A 191 3.01 -17.85 19.98
N VAL A 192 3.32 -16.59 19.65
CA VAL A 192 2.50 -15.43 20.03
C VAL A 192 1.14 -15.45 19.33
N ILE A 193 1.09 -15.85 18.06
CA ILE A 193 -0.19 -15.99 17.33
C ILE A 193 -1.04 -17.12 17.90
N ARG A 194 -0.44 -18.28 18.17
CA ARG A 194 -1.16 -19.44 18.74
C ARG A 194 -1.73 -19.19 20.13
N GLN A 195 -1.15 -18.27 20.90
CA GLN A 195 -1.63 -17.91 22.23
C GLN A 195 -2.74 -16.85 22.23
N ARG A 196 -3.17 -16.35 21.06
CA ARG A 196 -4.26 -15.37 20.99
C ARG A 196 -5.60 -16.04 21.31
N LEU A 197 -6.43 -15.33 22.08
CA LEU A 197 -7.77 -15.77 22.46
C LEU A 197 -8.70 -16.00 21.26
N ASN A 198 -8.48 -15.29 20.15
CA ASN A 198 -9.27 -15.37 18.92
C ASN A 198 -8.58 -16.16 17.80
N PHE A 199 -7.70 -17.10 18.13
CA PHE A 199 -6.89 -17.84 17.14
C PHE A 199 -7.74 -18.52 16.04
N GLU A 200 -8.85 -19.16 16.43
CA GLU A 200 -9.75 -19.88 15.52
C GLU A 200 -10.51 -18.95 14.54
N GLU A 201 -10.57 -17.64 14.83
CA GLU A 201 -11.25 -16.63 14.00
C GLU A 201 -10.27 -15.84 13.13
N LEU A 202 -8.96 -16.08 13.27
CA LEU A 202 -7.96 -15.34 12.51
C LEU A 202 -8.05 -15.68 11.03
N THR A 203 -7.99 -14.64 10.20
CA THR A 203 -7.79 -14.82 8.77
C THR A 203 -6.30 -14.90 8.44
N PRO A 204 -5.93 -15.53 7.32
CA PRO A 204 -4.55 -15.50 6.83
C PRO A 204 -3.98 -14.07 6.68
N LEU A 205 -4.84 -13.10 6.39
CA LEU A 205 -4.48 -11.68 6.27
C LEU A 205 -4.12 -11.07 7.64
N ASP A 206 -4.84 -11.42 8.71
CA ASP A 206 -4.54 -10.96 10.07
C ASP A 206 -3.18 -11.46 10.58
N VAL A 207 -2.82 -12.70 10.19
CA VAL A 207 -1.52 -13.30 10.47
C VAL A 207 -0.42 -12.56 9.71
N LEU A 208 -0.62 -12.23 8.43
CA LEU A 208 0.33 -11.44 7.64
C LEU A 208 0.59 -10.07 8.27
N HIS A 209 -0.46 -9.33 8.63
CA HIS A 209 -0.34 -8.02 9.27
C HIS A 209 0.40 -8.10 10.60
N SER A 210 0.06 -9.10 11.41
CA SER A 210 0.73 -9.34 12.69
C SER A 210 2.22 -9.69 12.48
N PHE A 211 2.55 -10.43 11.43
CA PHE A 211 3.93 -10.79 11.09
C PHE A 211 4.73 -9.57 10.66
N ILE A 212 4.21 -8.72 9.76
CA ILE A 212 4.89 -7.51 9.32
C ILE A 212 5.19 -6.59 10.51
N ASN A 213 4.21 -6.40 11.40
CA ASN A 213 4.42 -5.64 12.64
C ASN A 213 5.49 -6.25 13.54
N TYR A 214 5.55 -7.57 13.63
CA TYR A 214 6.57 -8.27 14.41
C TYR A 214 7.97 -8.14 13.78
N ASP A 215 8.08 -8.29 12.46
CA ASP A 215 9.34 -8.23 11.71
C ASP A 215 9.96 -6.83 11.78
N MET A 216 9.14 -5.78 11.64
CA MET A 216 9.54 -4.38 11.82
C MET A 216 10.12 -4.14 13.24
N ARG A 217 9.46 -4.63 14.30
CA ARG A 217 9.97 -4.52 15.69
C ARG A 217 11.30 -5.25 15.90
N GLN A 218 11.48 -6.40 15.25
CA GLN A 218 12.73 -7.16 15.35
C GLN A 218 13.85 -6.44 14.63
N GLU A 219 13.60 -5.89 13.44
CA GLU A 219 14.59 -5.13 12.68
C GLU A 219 14.97 -3.84 13.40
N GLU A 220 14.02 -3.09 13.96
CA GLU A 220 14.29 -1.95 14.84
C GLU A 220 15.15 -2.35 16.05
N SER A 221 14.87 -3.49 16.68
CA SER A 221 15.66 -4.00 17.80
C SER A 221 17.07 -4.45 17.36
N ARG A 222 17.25 -4.88 16.11
CA ARG A 222 18.56 -5.22 15.53
C ARG A 222 19.34 -3.96 15.19
N ILE A 223 18.67 -2.96 14.61
CA ILE A 223 19.22 -1.64 14.30
C ILE A 223 19.65 -0.93 15.61
N MET A 224 18.81 -0.91 16.65
CA MET A 224 19.14 -0.33 17.95
C MET A 224 20.28 -1.07 18.67
N ARG A 225 20.41 -2.39 18.48
CA ARG A 225 21.59 -3.15 18.96
C ARG A 225 22.83 -2.92 18.10
N GLY A 226 22.67 -2.66 16.80
CA GLY A 226 23.73 -2.34 15.86
C GLY A 226 24.32 -0.94 16.05
N TYR A 227 23.48 0.06 16.35
CA TYR A 227 23.92 1.41 16.72
C TYR A 227 24.71 1.44 18.03
N ALA A 228 24.49 0.48 18.92
CA ALA A 228 25.33 0.30 20.11
C ALA A 228 26.71 -0.32 19.81
N ALA A 229 26.96 -0.80 18.58
CA ALA A 229 28.15 -1.58 18.21
C ALA A 229 28.97 -1.02 17.04
N LYS A 230 28.56 0.08 16.40
CA LYS A 230 29.33 0.73 15.32
C LYS A 230 29.23 2.25 15.43
N GLU A 231 30.23 2.85 16.07
CA GLU A 231 30.72 4.16 15.66
C GLU A 231 31.46 3.99 14.31
N ASP A 232 31.31 5.01 13.48
CA ASP A 232 31.97 5.28 12.20
C ASP A 232 31.38 4.74 10.89
N THR A 233 31.13 5.75 10.02
CA THR A 233 30.93 5.77 8.57
C THR A 233 29.48 5.69 8.05
N VAL A 234 28.84 6.85 7.95
CA VAL A 234 27.64 7.10 7.12
C VAL A 234 28.06 7.91 5.90
N ALA A 235 27.93 7.33 4.70
CA ALA A 235 27.86 8.07 3.45
C ALA A 235 26.39 8.16 3.04
N TRP A 236 25.86 9.38 2.95
CA TRP A 236 24.51 9.67 2.47
C TRP A 236 24.49 9.69 0.94
N SER A 237 23.57 8.96 0.33
CA SER A 237 23.15 9.20 -1.05
C SER A 237 21.77 9.87 -1.05
N GLU A 238 21.67 11.03 -1.70
CA GLU A 238 20.43 11.77 -1.90
C GLU A 238 19.40 10.95 -2.70
N PRO A 239 18.09 11.03 -2.37
CA PRO A 239 17.04 10.51 -3.23
C PRO A 239 16.87 11.41 -4.46
N ALA A 240 16.94 10.82 -5.65
CA ALA A 240 16.73 11.49 -6.92
C ALA A 240 15.34 12.17 -6.97
N TYR A 241 15.36 13.49 -7.15
CA TYR A 241 14.21 14.29 -7.56
C TYR A 241 14.05 14.15 -9.07
N ASP A 242 13.31 13.13 -9.53
CA ASP A 242 13.01 12.99 -10.96
C ASP A 242 11.51 13.15 -11.28
N ALA A 243 11.30 13.85 -12.40
CA ALA A 243 10.11 13.97 -13.25
C ALA A 243 8.91 14.77 -12.70
N TRP A 244 8.96 16.09 -12.90
CA TRP A 244 7.79 16.95 -13.06
C TRP A 244 7.40 16.93 -14.55
N CYS A 245 6.14 16.58 -14.85
CA CYS A 245 5.53 16.58 -16.20
C CYS A 245 5.92 15.44 -17.16
N SER A 246 5.23 14.31 -17.02
CA SER A 246 4.87 13.45 -18.16
C SER A 246 3.34 13.30 -18.12
N GLY A 247 2.64 13.37 -19.26
CA GLY A 247 1.17 13.20 -19.34
C GLY A 247 0.66 11.79 -18.98
N GLU A 248 1.43 11.05 -18.20
CA GLU A 248 1.17 9.70 -17.75
C GLU A 248 0.38 9.71 -16.44
N VAL A 249 -0.37 8.63 -16.20
CA VAL A 249 -1.15 8.44 -14.97
C VAL A 249 -0.19 8.50 -13.76
N PRO A 250 -0.45 9.33 -12.73
CA PRO A 250 0.43 9.44 -11.56
C PRO A 250 0.55 8.10 -10.83
N CYS A 251 1.72 7.48 -10.87
CA CYS A 251 1.97 6.21 -10.21
C CYS A 251 2.07 6.38 -8.68
N PHE A 252 1.51 5.42 -7.94
CA PHE A 252 1.59 5.29 -6.50
C PHE A 252 2.49 4.10 -6.16
N ASP A 253 3.63 4.42 -5.58
CA ASP A 253 4.63 3.45 -5.10
C ASP A 253 4.34 2.95 -3.67
N GLY A 254 3.26 3.44 -3.04
CA GLY A 254 2.92 3.13 -1.65
C GLY A 254 3.45 4.15 -0.63
N THR A 255 4.22 5.14 -1.07
CA THR A 255 4.77 6.22 -0.24
C THR A 255 4.16 7.58 -0.58
N HIS A 256 4.29 8.57 0.31
CA HIS A 256 3.85 9.95 0.07
C HIS A 256 2.40 10.10 -0.45
N TYR A 257 1.46 9.35 0.12
CA TYR A 257 0.04 9.32 -0.30
C TYR A 257 -0.59 10.70 -0.50
N LEU A 258 -0.29 11.70 0.35
CA LEU A 258 -0.84 13.06 0.20
C LEU A 258 -0.39 13.75 -1.11
N SER A 259 0.88 13.56 -1.49
CA SER A 259 1.44 14.10 -2.72
C SER A 259 0.83 13.40 -3.93
N TRP A 260 0.74 12.06 -3.88
CA TRP A 260 0.07 11.28 -4.92
C TRP A 260 -1.42 11.64 -5.05
N GLN A 261 -2.14 11.77 -3.93
CA GLN A 261 -3.57 12.11 -3.90
C GLN A 261 -3.84 13.43 -4.61
N ARG A 262 -2.98 14.44 -4.39
CA ARG A 262 -3.08 15.73 -5.09
C ARG A 262 -2.80 15.59 -6.58
N ARG A 263 -1.75 14.86 -6.97
CA ARG A 263 -1.41 14.60 -8.38
C ARG A 263 -2.54 13.86 -9.11
N MET A 264 -3.09 12.82 -8.51
CA MET A 264 -4.20 12.05 -9.04
C MET A 264 -5.47 12.90 -9.21
N LYS A 265 -5.78 13.78 -8.23
CA LYS A 265 -6.88 14.74 -8.35
C LYS A 265 -6.71 15.66 -9.57
N PHE A 266 -5.52 16.26 -9.74
CA PHE A 266 -5.25 17.13 -10.89
C PHE A 266 -5.27 16.36 -12.22
N TYR A 267 -4.78 15.12 -12.25
CA TYR A 267 -4.83 14.27 -13.43
C TYR A 267 -6.28 13.99 -13.89
N LEU A 268 -7.17 13.60 -12.97
CA LEU A 268 -8.58 13.38 -13.28
C LEU A 268 -9.28 14.65 -13.76
N LEU A 269 -8.99 15.80 -13.13
CA LEU A 269 -9.52 17.10 -13.55
C LEU A 269 -9.01 17.52 -14.94
N SER A 270 -7.81 17.11 -15.32
CA SER A 270 -7.24 17.41 -16.64
C SER A 270 -7.87 16.61 -17.78
N ILE A 271 -8.44 15.43 -17.48
CA ILE A 271 -9.17 14.60 -18.45
C ILE A 271 -10.59 15.15 -18.65
N ASP A 272 -11.36 15.29 -17.57
CA ASP A 272 -12.70 15.90 -17.56
C ASP A 272 -13.06 16.29 -16.12
N PRO A 273 -13.45 17.55 -15.84
CA PRO A 273 -13.87 17.98 -14.50
C PRO A 273 -14.97 17.13 -13.86
N LEU A 274 -15.82 16.49 -14.67
CA LEU A 274 -16.91 15.62 -14.21
C LEU A 274 -16.41 14.29 -13.64
N LEU A 275 -15.19 13.85 -13.97
CA LEU A 275 -14.58 12.64 -13.39
C LEU A 275 -14.31 12.79 -11.91
N TRP A 276 -13.69 13.91 -11.51
CA TRP A 276 -13.44 14.18 -10.09
C TRP A 276 -14.74 14.28 -9.29
N ARG A 277 -15.80 14.87 -9.89
CA ARG A 277 -17.13 14.90 -9.27
C ARG A 277 -17.61 13.49 -8.92
N ILE A 278 -17.50 12.53 -9.83
CA ILE A 278 -17.90 11.13 -9.58
C ILE A 278 -17.04 10.47 -8.50
N VAL A 279 -15.73 10.74 -8.48
CA VAL A 279 -14.82 10.24 -7.44
C VAL A 279 -15.09 10.87 -6.06
N GLU A 280 -15.58 12.10 -6.01
CA GLU A 280 -15.82 12.83 -4.76
C GLU A 280 -17.24 12.64 -4.22
N THR A 281 -18.28 12.67 -5.06
CA THR A 281 -19.68 12.56 -4.62
C THR A 281 -20.25 11.15 -4.81
N GLY A 282 -19.64 10.32 -5.65
CA GLY A 282 -20.24 9.07 -6.10
C GLY A 282 -21.41 9.31 -7.05
N PHE A 283 -22.06 8.22 -7.46
CA PHE A 283 -23.29 8.25 -8.26
C PHE A 283 -24.20 7.10 -7.80
N SER A 284 -25.52 7.34 -7.82
CA SER A 284 -26.56 6.34 -7.59
C SER A 284 -27.46 6.27 -8.81
N CYS A 285 -27.95 5.06 -9.13
CA CYS A 285 -28.94 4.85 -10.16
C CYS A 285 -30.27 4.52 -9.48
N VAL A 286 -31.29 5.34 -9.66
CA VAL A 286 -32.58 5.19 -8.95
C VAL A 286 -33.38 4.04 -9.56
N ASP A 287 -33.32 3.89 -10.88
CA ASP A 287 -33.92 2.78 -11.61
C ASP A 287 -32.86 2.06 -12.45
N LYS A 288 -32.57 0.80 -12.11
CA LYS A 288 -31.60 -0.02 -12.86
C LYS A 288 -32.16 -0.49 -14.20
N ALA A 289 -33.49 -0.56 -14.34
CA ALA A 289 -34.18 -1.03 -15.53
C ALA A 289 -34.30 0.06 -16.60
N ASN A 290 -34.39 1.34 -16.22
CA ASN A 290 -34.53 2.44 -17.18
C ASN A 290 -33.68 3.69 -16.81
N PRO A 291 -32.34 3.62 -16.93
CA PRO A 291 -31.46 4.71 -16.54
C PRO A 291 -31.55 5.91 -17.49
N THR A 292 -31.62 7.11 -16.92
CA THR A 292 -31.56 8.38 -17.66
C THR A 292 -30.22 8.57 -18.39
N ALA A 293 -30.20 9.40 -19.44
CA ALA A 293 -28.97 9.72 -20.18
C ALA A 293 -27.83 10.23 -19.28
N LEU A 294 -28.18 10.98 -18.22
CA LEU A 294 -27.24 11.46 -17.21
C LEU A 294 -26.66 10.32 -16.35
N GLU A 295 -27.48 9.35 -15.94
CA GLU A 295 -27.02 8.17 -15.18
C GLU A 295 -26.12 7.27 -16.04
N LYS A 296 -26.43 7.11 -17.34
CA LYS A 296 -25.56 6.40 -18.29
C LYS A 296 -24.20 7.09 -18.44
N ARG A 297 -24.18 8.42 -18.59
CA ARG A 297 -22.95 9.21 -18.68
C ARG A 297 -22.14 9.18 -17.37
N ASN A 298 -22.79 9.21 -16.21
CA ASN A 298 -22.13 9.08 -14.90
C ASN A 298 -21.52 7.69 -14.69
N ARG A 299 -22.15 6.61 -15.17
CA ARG A 299 -21.55 5.26 -15.16
C ARG A 299 -20.28 5.19 -16.02
N GLN A 300 -20.29 5.85 -17.18
CA GLN A 300 -19.11 5.93 -18.04
C GLN A 300 -17.97 6.66 -17.33
N TYR A 301 -18.23 7.84 -16.75
CA TYR A 301 -17.24 8.58 -15.96
C TYR A 301 -16.73 7.79 -14.75
N ASN A 302 -17.60 7.05 -14.06
CA ASN A 302 -17.19 6.15 -12.99
C ASN A 302 -16.18 5.10 -13.49
N SER A 303 -16.44 4.49 -14.64
CA SER A 303 -15.58 3.46 -15.22
C SER A 303 -14.21 4.02 -15.64
N VAL A 304 -14.20 5.21 -16.25
CA VAL A 304 -12.96 5.93 -16.61
C VAL A 304 -12.15 6.30 -15.38
N ALA A 305 -12.81 6.77 -14.31
CA ALA A 305 -12.14 7.08 -13.06
C ALA A 305 -11.57 5.82 -12.38
N ILE A 306 -12.27 4.69 -12.41
CA ILE A 306 -11.75 3.40 -11.91
C ILE A 306 -10.52 2.99 -12.71
N TRP A 307 -10.54 3.12 -14.03
CA TRP A 307 -9.41 2.79 -14.89
C TRP A 307 -8.19 3.68 -14.60
N ALA A 308 -8.39 5.00 -14.47
CA ALA A 308 -7.32 5.93 -14.15
C ALA A 308 -6.73 5.65 -12.75
N LEU A 309 -7.57 5.38 -11.75
CA LEU A 309 -7.12 4.96 -10.42
C LEU A 309 -6.42 3.60 -10.46
N GLY A 310 -6.86 2.67 -11.30
CA GLY A 310 -6.27 1.35 -11.41
C GLY A 310 -4.87 1.35 -11.99
N ASN A 311 -4.65 2.10 -13.07
CA ASN A 311 -3.32 2.23 -13.70
C ASN A 311 -2.33 3.04 -12.86
N ALA A 312 -2.83 3.84 -11.93
CA ALA A 312 -2.00 4.58 -10.99
C ALA A 312 -1.40 3.72 -9.89
N LEU A 313 -1.95 2.53 -9.67
CA LEU A 313 -1.60 1.70 -8.53
C LEU A 313 -0.68 0.57 -8.98
N SER A 314 0.27 0.21 -8.12
CA SER A 314 0.98 -1.05 -8.31
C SER A 314 -0.02 -2.22 -8.30
N ARG A 315 0.36 -3.32 -8.96
CA ARG A 315 -0.46 -4.54 -9.07
C ARG A 315 -1.02 -4.99 -7.71
N ASP A 316 -0.23 -4.91 -6.66
CA ASP A 316 -0.61 -5.31 -5.31
C ASP A 316 -1.61 -4.36 -4.65
N GLN A 317 -1.54 -3.06 -4.94
CA GLN A 317 -2.49 -2.07 -4.42
C GLN A 317 -3.81 -2.10 -5.19
N PHE A 318 -3.76 -2.37 -6.51
CA PHE A 318 -4.94 -2.52 -7.35
C PHE A 318 -5.79 -3.73 -6.95
N MET A 319 -5.16 -4.89 -6.70
CA MET A 319 -5.86 -6.10 -6.27
C MET A 319 -6.61 -5.93 -4.94
N ARG A 320 -6.22 -4.96 -4.10
CA ARG A 320 -6.88 -4.65 -2.82
C ARG A 320 -8.15 -3.82 -2.96
N ILE A 321 -8.41 -3.25 -4.12
CA ILE A 321 -9.55 -2.34 -4.32
C ILE A 321 -10.36 -2.68 -5.58
N CYS A 322 -9.93 -3.66 -6.37
CA CYS A 322 -10.59 -4.04 -7.63
C CYS A 322 -11.99 -4.66 -7.46
N TYR A 323 -12.39 -5.01 -6.23
CA TYR A 323 -13.73 -5.53 -5.93
C TYR A 323 -14.79 -4.43 -5.73
N TYR A 324 -14.36 -3.18 -5.53
CA TYR A 324 -15.26 -2.04 -5.43
C TYR A 324 -15.77 -1.63 -6.82
N LYS A 325 -17.07 -1.36 -6.92
CA LYS A 325 -17.74 -1.08 -8.21
C LYS A 325 -17.79 0.40 -8.53
N SER A 326 -17.47 1.24 -7.55
CA SER A 326 -17.50 2.69 -7.66
C SER A 326 -16.11 3.28 -7.47
N ALA A 327 -15.75 4.23 -8.33
CA ALA A 327 -14.52 5.02 -8.18
C ALA A 327 -14.48 5.72 -6.81
N LYS A 328 -15.66 6.10 -6.28
CA LYS A 328 -15.80 6.69 -4.94
C LYS A 328 -15.43 5.71 -3.83
N GLU A 329 -15.86 4.45 -3.94
CA GLU A 329 -15.54 3.40 -2.98
C GLU A 329 -14.05 3.07 -3.00
N ILE A 330 -13.49 2.92 -4.20
CA ILE A 330 -12.05 2.73 -4.44
C ILE A 330 -11.25 3.87 -3.81
N TRP A 331 -11.63 5.11 -4.08
CA TRP A 331 -10.98 6.30 -3.52
C TRP A 331 -11.08 6.37 -1.99
N ASN A 332 -12.26 6.08 -1.43
CA ASN A 332 -12.47 6.05 0.01
C ASN A 332 -11.66 4.93 0.69
N ALA A 333 -11.56 3.75 0.06
CA ALA A 333 -10.79 2.63 0.57
C ALA A 333 -9.29 2.95 0.59
N LEU A 334 -8.75 3.50 -0.51
CA LEU A 334 -7.36 3.99 -0.58
C LEU A 334 -7.09 5.05 0.48
N ARG A 335 -8.02 6.00 0.65
CA ARG A 335 -7.92 7.04 1.67
C ARG A 335 -7.90 6.46 3.07
N LYS A 336 -8.84 5.58 3.41
CA LYS A 336 -8.95 4.96 4.74
C LYS A 336 -7.72 4.12 5.07
N PHE A 337 -7.23 3.34 4.12
CA PHE A 337 -6.02 2.53 4.28
C PHE A 337 -4.79 3.39 4.59
N ASN A 338 -4.56 4.44 3.79
CA ASN A 338 -3.40 5.30 3.96
C ASN A 338 -3.54 6.26 5.17
N GLU A 339 -4.74 6.74 5.48
CA GLU A 339 -4.99 7.54 6.68
C GLU A 339 -4.76 6.73 7.96
N ALA A 340 -5.18 5.46 8.01
CA ALA A 340 -4.95 4.59 9.16
C ALA A 340 -3.45 4.31 9.37
N VAL A 341 -2.69 4.08 8.29
CA VAL A 341 -1.23 3.92 8.34
C VAL A 341 -0.55 5.21 8.80
N ARG A 342 -0.96 6.36 8.24
CA ARG A 342 -0.47 7.69 8.64
C ARG A 342 -0.74 7.99 10.11
N GLU A 343 -1.96 7.74 10.58
CA GLU A 343 -2.36 8.01 11.96
C GLU A 343 -1.64 7.07 12.94
N SER A 344 -1.43 5.81 12.56
CA SER A 344 -0.62 4.87 13.35
C SER A 344 0.82 5.35 13.46
N LYS A 345 1.44 5.76 12.33
CA LYS A 345 2.81 6.30 12.32
C LYS A 345 2.93 7.57 13.15
N LEU A 346 1.95 8.48 13.07
CA LEU A 346 1.87 9.65 13.93
C LEU A 346 1.68 9.29 15.41
N GLY A 347 0.91 8.25 15.72
CA GLY A 347 0.74 7.74 17.08
C GLY A 347 2.06 7.32 17.71
N TYR A 348 2.90 6.60 16.97
CA TYR A 348 4.24 6.22 17.43
C TYR A 348 5.16 7.43 17.61
N LEU A 349 5.22 8.32 16.62
CA LEU A 349 6.03 9.54 16.72
C LEU A 349 5.58 10.43 17.88
N ARG A 350 4.28 10.46 18.22
CA ARG A 350 3.78 11.14 19.43
C ARG A 350 4.29 10.49 20.71
N ILE A 351 4.33 9.15 20.79
CA ILE A 351 4.88 8.42 21.94
C ILE A 351 6.38 8.70 22.08
N ASP A 352 7.13 8.68 20.98
CA ASP A 352 8.57 8.96 20.97
C ASP A 352 8.85 10.41 21.34
N MET A 353 8.05 11.34 20.81
CA MET A 353 8.06 12.72 21.27
C MET A 353 7.77 12.79 22.75
N ASP A 354 6.73 12.14 23.27
CA ASP A 354 6.39 12.18 24.70
C ASP A 354 7.52 11.71 25.61
N ARG A 355 8.22 10.64 25.21
CA ARG A 355 9.37 10.07 25.92
C ARG A 355 10.69 10.79 25.66
N PHE A 356 10.72 11.74 24.74
CA PHE A 356 11.94 12.44 24.34
C PHE A 356 12.60 13.15 25.53
N ALA A 357 13.86 12.82 25.78
CA ALA A 357 14.67 13.35 26.85
C ALA A 357 16.14 13.45 26.42
N LEU A 358 16.88 14.35 27.08
CA LEU A 358 18.33 14.47 26.88
C LEU A 358 19.06 13.25 27.44
N GLY A 359 19.92 12.64 26.62
CA GLY A 359 20.78 11.52 27.02
C GLY A 359 21.87 11.92 28.02
N LYS A 360 22.38 10.95 28.78
CA LYS A 360 23.38 11.18 29.85
C LYS A 360 24.69 11.82 29.38
N HIS A 361 25.12 11.50 28.16
CA HIS A 361 26.36 12.01 27.55
C HIS A 361 26.09 12.78 26.24
N GLU A 362 24.83 13.10 25.97
CA GLU A 362 24.42 13.79 24.75
C GLU A 362 24.68 15.31 24.88
N SER A 363 25.14 15.96 23.81
CA SER A 363 25.26 17.42 23.78
C SER A 363 23.90 18.07 23.45
N PRO A 364 23.66 19.34 23.85
CA PRO A 364 22.44 20.05 23.46
C PRO A 364 22.22 20.11 21.93
N SER A 365 23.30 20.14 21.15
CA SER A 365 23.23 20.17 19.69
C SER A 365 22.81 18.83 19.09
N ASP A 366 23.35 17.73 19.59
CA ASP A 366 22.99 16.38 19.13
C ASP A 366 21.53 16.07 19.47
N MET A 367 21.12 16.47 20.68
CA MET A 367 19.73 16.35 21.12
C MET A 367 18.78 17.16 20.23
N TYR A 368 19.16 18.39 19.88
CA TYR A 368 18.38 19.20 18.95
C TYR A 368 18.26 18.56 17.58
N ALA A 369 19.34 17.99 17.03
CA ALA A 369 19.29 17.29 15.74
C ALA A 369 18.31 16.11 15.76
N ARG A 370 18.34 15.27 16.81
CA ARG A 370 17.36 14.17 16.97
C ARG A 370 15.92 14.67 17.09
N LEU A 371 15.71 15.73 17.87
CA LEU A 371 14.39 16.35 18.02
C LEU A 371 13.89 16.92 16.70
N ASN A 372 14.76 17.58 15.93
CA ASN A 372 14.41 18.19 14.66
C ASN A 372 14.03 17.12 13.61
N ASN A 373 14.72 15.99 13.60
CA ASN A 373 14.36 14.85 12.74
C ASN A 373 12.95 14.34 13.06
N LEU A 374 12.63 14.11 14.34
CA LEU A 374 11.28 13.70 14.76
C LEU A 374 10.21 14.73 14.35
N VAL A 375 10.50 16.02 14.56
CA VAL A 375 9.60 17.13 14.18
C VAL A 375 9.39 17.16 12.66
N ASN A 376 10.44 16.98 11.88
CA ASN A 376 10.37 16.96 10.41
C ASN A 376 9.59 15.76 9.89
N GLU A 377 9.76 14.58 10.50
CA GLU A 377 8.97 13.39 10.17
C GLU A 377 7.48 13.60 10.48
N MET A 378 7.15 14.17 11.64
CA MET A 378 5.76 14.49 12.00
C MET A 378 5.15 15.54 11.07
N LYS A 379 5.90 16.61 10.73
CA LYS A 379 5.48 17.62 9.75
C LYS A 379 5.28 17.00 8.36
N GLY A 380 6.16 16.11 7.94
CA GLY A 380 6.08 15.37 6.67
C GLY A 380 4.84 14.49 6.55
N LEU A 381 4.32 13.99 7.67
CA LEU A 381 3.05 13.25 7.75
C LEU A 381 1.81 14.15 7.91
N GLY A 382 1.99 15.47 7.84
CA GLY A 382 0.92 16.47 7.90
C GLY A 382 0.49 16.87 9.31
N CYS A 383 1.30 16.61 10.35
CA CYS A 383 0.99 17.06 11.71
C CYS A 383 1.15 18.59 11.83
N LYS A 384 0.04 19.28 12.16
CA LYS A 384 0.03 20.75 12.36
C LYS A 384 0.40 21.19 13.78
N GLU A 385 0.48 20.26 14.72
CA GLU A 385 0.76 20.55 16.14
C GLU A 385 2.23 20.93 16.39
N MET A 386 3.12 20.63 15.44
CA MET A 386 4.56 20.89 15.51
C MET A 386 4.90 22.38 15.25
N THR A 387 4.34 23.27 16.07
CA THR A 387 4.69 24.70 16.08
C THR A 387 5.99 24.95 16.83
N ASP A 388 6.64 26.07 16.55
CA ASP A 388 7.90 26.43 17.23
C ASP A 388 7.72 26.51 18.75
N SER A 389 6.62 27.09 19.24
CA SER A 389 6.26 27.09 20.68
C SER A 389 6.11 25.68 21.27
N TYR A 390 5.56 24.72 20.51
CA TYR A 390 5.48 23.32 20.96
C TYR A 390 6.88 22.68 21.06
N VAL A 391 7.68 22.83 20.01
CA VAL A 391 9.04 22.28 19.96
C VAL A 391 9.93 22.89 21.04
N VAL A 392 9.85 24.20 21.28
CA VAL A 392 10.57 24.90 22.37
C VAL A 392 10.17 24.35 23.74
N ARG A 393 8.87 24.25 24.04
CA ARG A 393 8.41 23.69 25.32
C ARG A 393 8.89 22.25 25.50
N LYS A 394 8.90 21.46 24.42
CA LYS A 394 9.36 20.09 24.45
C LYS A 394 10.88 19.99 24.69
N MET A 395 11.65 20.79 23.99
CA MET A 395 13.10 20.92 24.14
C MET A 395 13.47 21.30 25.58
N LEU A 396 12.80 22.30 26.14
CA LEU A 396 13.02 22.73 27.53
C LEU A 396 12.67 21.65 28.53
N ARG A 397 11.57 20.90 28.33
CA ARG A 397 11.20 19.77 29.19
C ARG A 397 12.26 18.65 29.17
N ALA A 398 12.82 18.35 28.00
CA ALA A 398 13.89 17.37 27.84
C ALA A 398 15.20 17.82 28.51
N MET A 399 15.45 19.12 28.57
CA MET A 399 16.66 19.73 29.15
C MET A 399 16.57 20.00 30.66
N THR A 400 15.36 20.07 31.24
CA THR A 400 15.14 20.30 32.68
C THR A 400 15.99 19.43 33.60
N PRO A 401 16.17 18.12 33.37
CA PRO A 401 16.94 17.26 34.29
C PRO A 401 18.40 17.67 34.44
N ARG A 402 19.02 18.27 33.40
CA ARG A 402 20.43 18.68 33.41
C ARG A 402 20.61 20.17 33.64
N TYR A 403 19.68 20.99 33.18
CA TYR A 403 19.78 22.46 33.21
C TYR A 403 18.57 23.13 33.88
N PRO A 404 18.18 22.76 35.10
CA PRO A 404 16.93 23.23 35.71
C PRO A 404 16.88 24.77 35.87
N LYS A 405 18.01 25.39 36.23
CA LYS A 405 18.11 26.85 36.40
C LYS A 405 18.00 27.62 35.08
N LEU A 406 18.65 27.12 34.02
CA LEU A 406 18.62 27.78 32.71
C LEU A 406 17.24 27.67 32.07
N VAL A 407 16.58 26.51 32.21
CA VAL A 407 15.19 26.32 31.75
C VAL A 407 14.24 27.29 32.44
N PHE A 408 14.39 27.52 33.75
CA PHE A 408 13.60 28.50 34.49
C PHE A 408 13.80 29.92 33.92
N LEU A 409 15.05 30.34 33.73
CA LEU A 409 15.37 31.67 33.18
C LEU A 409 14.83 31.88 31.76
N ILE A 410 14.83 30.84 30.92
CA ILE A 410 14.28 30.92 29.55
C ILE A 410 12.76 31.10 29.58
N ARG A 411 12.06 30.43 30.52
CA ARG A 411 10.59 30.52 30.66
C ARG A 411 10.12 31.89 31.18
N GLU A 412 10.92 32.56 32.00
CA GLU A 412 10.62 33.89 32.54
C GLU A 412 10.86 35.03 31.52
N LYS A 413 11.40 34.73 30.32
CA LYS A 413 11.63 35.77 29.32
C LYS A 413 10.30 36.34 28.80
N PRO A 414 10.16 37.67 28.67
CA PRO A 414 8.91 38.31 28.21
C PRO A 414 8.50 37.92 26.79
N ASN A 415 9.45 37.47 25.96
CA ASN A 415 9.22 37.00 24.59
C ASN A 415 9.25 35.47 24.46
N PHE A 416 9.00 34.72 25.53
CA PHE A 416 9.07 33.25 25.55
C PHE A 416 8.27 32.57 24.42
N GLU A 417 7.06 33.05 24.14
CA GLU A 417 6.17 32.48 23.11
C GLU A 417 6.67 32.73 21.66
N LEU A 418 7.62 33.65 21.47
CA LEU A 418 8.21 33.98 20.18
C LEU A 418 9.58 33.31 19.95
N LEU A 419 10.09 32.58 20.94
CA LEU A 419 11.38 31.90 20.82
C LEU A 419 11.29 30.78 19.77
N THR A 420 12.31 30.69 18.93
CA THR A 420 12.48 29.54 18.04
C THR A 420 13.31 28.45 18.73
N PRO A 421 13.21 27.19 18.29
CA PRO A 421 14.06 26.12 18.79
C PRO A 421 15.57 26.41 18.64
N LEU A 422 15.96 27.17 17.62
CA LEU A 422 17.34 27.59 17.39
C LEU A 422 17.82 28.64 18.41
N ASP A 423 16.96 29.60 18.78
CA ASP A 423 17.30 30.59 19.83
C ASP A 423 17.53 29.92 21.19
N VAL A 424 16.72 28.91 21.48
CA VAL A 424 16.86 28.08 22.68
C VAL A 424 18.17 27.29 22.61
N LEU A 425 18.47 26.62 21.49
CA LEU A 425 19.73 25.90 21.30
C LEU A 425 20.94 26.80 21.52
N ALA A 426 20.94 27.99 20.90
CA ALA A 426 22.03 28.96 21.04
C ALA A 426 22.26 29.34 22.50
N THR A 427 21.19 29.55 23.28
CA THR A 427 21.27 29.85 24.72
C THR A 427 21.93 28.70 25.50
N PHE A 428 21.58 27.45 25.21
CA PHE A 428 22.19 26.28 25.87
C PHE A 428 23.66 26.08 25.48
N LEU A 429 24.01 26.31 24.21
CA LEU A 429 25.39 26.21 23.74
C LEU A 429 26.27 27.29 24.36
N LEU A 430 25.78 28.55 24.42
CA LEU A 430 26.48 29.65 25.09
C LEU A 430 26.72 29.32 26.57
N TYR A 431 25.71 28.81 27.28
CA TYR A 431 25.86 28.39 28.67
C TYR A 431 26.90 27.27 28.86
N ASP A 432 26.91 26.27 27.98
CA ASP A 432 27.91 25.19 28.02
C ASP A 432 29.34 25.72 27.74
N MET A 433 29.49 26.73 26.86
CA MET A 433 30.77 27.39 26.62
C MET A 433 31.24 28.19 27.85
N GLU A 434 30.37 29.02 28.43
CA GLU A 434 30.66 29.80 29.64
C GLU A 434 31.02 28.90 30.85
N GLN A 435 30.35 27.75 30.99
CA GLN A 435 30.67 26.78 32.03
C GLN A 435 32.04 26.13 31.83
N LYS A 436 32.43 25.86 30.58
CA LYS A 436 33.78 25.36 30.26
C LYS A 436 34.83 26.43 30.57
N GLU A 437 34.60 27.68 30.16
CA GLU A 437 35.49 28.80 30.47
C GLU A 437 35.60 29.05 31.97
N SER A 438 34.50 29.06 32.72
CA SER A 438 34.48 29.23 34.17
C SER A 438 35.26 28.12 34.90
N LYS A 439 35.17 26.87 34.44
CA LYS A 439 35.99 25.76 34.97
C LYS A 439 37.47 25.96 34.68
N ILE A 440 37.82 26.43 33.48
CA ILE A 440 39.20 26.76 33.11
C ILE A 440 39.73 27.89 34.00
N MET A 441 38.97 28.98 34.13
CA MET A 441 39.31 30.15 34.96
C MET A 441 39.38 29.83 36.45
N SER A 442 38.49 28.98 36.97
CA SER A 442 38.54 28.46 38.34
C SER A 442 39.78 27.58 38.58
N GLY A 443 40.22 26.82 37.57
CA GLY A 443 41.47 26.08 37.59
C GLY A 443 42.71 26.99 37.72
N TYR A 444 42.67 28.18 37.11
CA TYR A 444 43.71 29.20 37.26
C TYR A 444 43.60 29.99 38.58
N ALA A 445 42.39 30.18 39.10
CA ALA A 445 42.13 30.90 40.35
C ALA A 445 42.39 30.07 41.62
N SER A 446 42.69 28.76 41.50
CA SER A 446 43.13 27.95 42.64
C SER A 446 44.57 28.32 43.01
N PRO A 447 44.83 28.94 44.19
CA PRO A 447 46.18 29.34 44.55
C PRO A 447 47.04 28.10 44.81
N ARG A 448 48.19 28.02 44.12
CA ARG A 448 49.35 27.28 44.64
C ARG A 448 49.78 27.93 45.97
N SER A 449 49.26 27.46 47.10
CA SER A 449 50.01 27.22 48.36
C SER A 449 49.04 26.59 49.38
N SER A 450 49.41 25.53 50.10
CA SER A 450 50.43 25.60 51.14
C SER A 450 51.12 24.25 51.33
N LYS A 451 52.46 24.30 51.34
CA LYS A 451 53.28 23.27 51.99
C LYS A 451 52.88 23.24 53.47
N LYS A 452 52.20 22.18 53.93
CA LYS A 452 52.27 21.79 55.34
C LYS A 452 53.62 21.11 55.56
N VAL A 453 54.61 21.89 55.98
CA VAL A 453 55.76 21.34 56.71
C VAL A 453 55.22 20.87 58.07
N ASN A 454 55.23 19.57 58.31
CA ASN A 454 54.87 19.00 59.61
C ASN A 454 55.91 19.40 60.66
N ALA A 455 55.63 20.47 61.42
CA ALA A 455 56.33 20.75 62.66
C ALA A 455 55.73 19.87 63.77
N ALA A 456 56.39 18.74 64.05
CA ALA A 456 56.07 17.88 65.18
C ALA A 456 56.62 18.49 66.48
N PHE A 457 55.75 19.08 67.29
CA PHE A 457 56.06 19.38 68.70
C PHE A 457 55.90 18.09 69.51
N LYS A 458 57.02 17.48 69.91
CA LYS A 458 57.06 16.46 70.97
C LYS A 458 56.92 17.17 72.32
N ALA A 459 55.81 16.98 73.01
CA ALA A 459 55.74 17.25 74.44
C ALA A 459 56.41 16.08 75.19
N GLN A 460 57.45 16.42 75.96
CA GLN A 460 58.08 15.54 76.93
C GLN A 460 57.09 15.21 78.05
N ALA A 461 56.85 13.93 78.26
CA ALA A 461 56.53 13.40 79.58
C ALA A 461 57.74 12.58 80.04
N SER A 462 58.21 12.82 81.25
CA SER A 462 59.23 12.04 81.96
C SER A 462 59.02 12.30 83.46
N PRO A 463 59.53 11.47 84.38
CA PRO A 463 59.97 10.07 84.27
C PRO A 463 59.46 9.19 85.44
N SER A 464 59.53 7.86 85.34
CA SER A 464 59.72 7.02 86.52
C SER A 464 60.33 5.65 86.19
N GLY A 465 61.47 5.37 86.85
CA GLY A 465 62.12 4.05 86.98
C GLY A 465 62.89 3.58 85.74
N GLY A 466 64.18 3.21 85.78
CA GLY A 466 65.09 2.99 86.88
C GLY A 466 66.18 2.01 86.41
N ILE A 467 67.44 2.32 86.75
CA ILE A 467 68.56 1.39 87.05
C ILE A 467 69.22 0.72 85.82
N LYS A 468 70.37 1.23 85.36
CA LYS A 468 71.78 0.80 85.66
C LYS A 468 72.02 -0.69 85.29
N ARG A 469 72.99 -1.05 84.47
CA ARG A 469 74.41 -0.65 84.45
C ARG A 469 75.00 -0.72 83.05
#